data_AF-A0A944PJP7-F1
#
_entry.id   AF-A0A944PJP7-F1
#
_cell.length_a   1.000
_cell.length_b   1.000
_cell.length_c   1.000
_cell.angle_alpha   90.00
_cell.angle_beta   90.00
_cell.angle_gamma   90.00
#
_symmetry.space_group_name_H-M   'P 1'
#
loop_
_entity.id
_entity.type
_entity.pdbx_description
1 polymer ?
#
loop_
_entity_poly.entity_id
_entity_poly.type
_entity_poly.pdbx_seq_one_letter_code
_entity_poly.pdbx_strand_id
1 'polypeptide(L)'
;MPDRGRSSGAVPAHPVLKPFPPRRRGSHRSPRARAAGRTRGPVLFSVPRPSGPGGPGVLQFARGAVRPRDASKNARVAVRKGLEIEQRRAEGLPVESSAGAMTRKRREQLEVIDPSWCPNWPVTWQRCFHLVHQHLDAGQTLPTVVGEAVRQGGDLGRWVTSVRHGWDQLTPVQQWMCEQILGITPATEAEKPKARTSQADKWAMHYAAAQHFYAREGHLTVPRKHIETIPTGGDGDGQAQQDVALKLGMWIDNQRRRGAALAPERVEQLSRVGMRWA
;
A
#
# COMPACT_ATOMS: atom_id res chain seq x y z
N MET A 1 62.98 12.17 1.05
CA MET A 1 61.55 12.05 1.41
C MET A 1 60.74 12.14 0.13
N PRO A 2 59.95 11.12 -0.22
CA PRO A 2 59.82 10.69 -1.61
C PRO A 2 58.66 11.32 -2.38
N ASP A 3 58.95 11.38 -3.68
CA ASP A 3 58.14 11.50 -4.88
C ASP A 3 56.79 10.76 -4.83
N ARG A 4 55.73 11.41 -5.31
CA ARG A 4 54.41 10.77 -5.56
C ARG A 4 53.97 11.09 -6.98
N GLY A 5 54.36 10.21 -7.90
CA GLY A 5 53.83 10.12 -9.25
C GLY A 5 52.31 9.88 -9.25
N ARG A 6 51.60 10.71 -10.02
CA ARG A 6 50.16 10.62 -10.25
C ARG A 6 49.94 9.88 -11.57
N SER A 7 49.79 8.56 -11.50
CA SER A 7 49.35 7.75 -12.66
C SER A 7 47.84 7.93 -12.86
N SER A 8 47.48 8.52 -14.00
CA SER A 8 46.11 8.66 -14.48
C SER A 8 45.70 7.35 -15.18
N GLY A 9 44.93 6.52 -14.50
CA GLY A 9 44.33 5.30 -15.05
C GLY A 9 43.03 5.60 -15.79
N ALA A 10 43.00 5.27 -17.07
CA ALA A 10 41.86 5.42 -17.96
C ALA A 10 40.65 4.57 -17.54
N VAL A 11 39.45 5.16 -17.60
CA VAL A 11 38.16 4.50 -17.37
C VAL A 11 37.69 3.86 -18.69
N PRO A 12 37.40 2.54 -18.76
CA PRO A 12 36.84 1.94 -19.96
C PRO A 12 35.34 2.24 -20.10
N ALA A 13 34.94 2.60 -21.31
CA ALA A 13 33.58 2.94 -21.71
C ALA A 13 32.62 1.73 -21.66
N HIS A 14 31.43 1.95 -21.08
CA HIS A 14 30.31 1.01 -21.13
C HIS A 14 29.64 1.01 -22.52
N PRO A 15 29.30 -0.16 -23.10
CA PRO A 15 28.58 -0.23 -24.37
C PRO A 15 27.09 0.08 -24.20
N VAL A 16 26.59 1.01 -25.01
CA VAL A 16 25.20 1.43 -25.14
C VAL A 16 24.36 0.30 -25.78
N LEU A 17 23.42 -0.26 -25.02
CA LEU A 17 22.40 -1.19 -25.51
C LEU A 17 21.36 -0.44 -26.37
N LYS A 18 21.19 -0.87 -27.62
CA LYS A 18 20.16 -0.37 -28.55
C LYS A 18 18.76 -0.88 -28.15
N PRO A 19 17.68 -0.09 -28.31
CA PRO A 19 16.33 -0.51 -27.97
C PRO A 19 15.70 -1.44 -29.03
N PHE A 20 14.97 -2.45 -28.55
CA PHE A 20 14.13 -3.37 -29.34
C PHE A 20 12.89 -2.66 -29.94
N PRO A 21 12.44 -3.04 -31.16
CA PRO A 21 11.22 -2.50 -31.75
C PRO A 21 9.94 -3.16 -31.18
N PRO A 22 8.78 -2.47 -31.21
CA PRO A 22 7.52 -3.00 -30.69
C PRO A 22 6.87 -4.02 -31.64
N ARG A 23 6.31 -5.09 -31.05
CA ARG A 23 5.53 -6.12 -31.72
C ARG A 23 4.23 -5.56 -32.30
N ARG A 24 4.00 -5.81 -33.60
CA ARG A 24 2.73 -5.59 -34.31
C ARG A 24 1.61 -6.44 -33.69
N ARG A 25 0.51 -5.81 -33.27
CA ARG A 25 -0.77 -6.51 -33.00
C ARG A 25 -1.49 -6.73 -34.33
N GLY A 26 -1.78 -8.00 -34.63
CA GLY A 26 -2.53 -8.42 -35.80
C GLY A 26 -3.99 -7.96 -35.75
N SER A 27 -4.45 -7.46 -36.89
CA SER A 27 -5.83 -7.17 -37.22
C SER A 27 -6.61 -8.45 -37.50
N HIS A 28 -7.69 -8.70 -36.77
CA HIS A 28 -8.77 -9.59 -37.23
C HIS A 28 -10.02 -8.77 -37.55
N ARG A 29 -10.42 -8.87 -38.82
CA ARG A 29 -11.61 -8.29 -39.43
C ARG A 29 -12.72 -9.34 -39.44
N SER A 30 -13.94 -8.87 -39.15
CA SER A 30 -15.24 -9.26 -39.75
C SER A 30 -15.90 -10.59 -39.30
N PRO A 31 -17.24 -10.77 -39.45
CA PRO A 31 -18.17 -9.98 -40.28
C PRO A 31 -19.53 -9.56 -39.67
N ARG A 32 -20.13 -8.62 -40.42
CA ARG A 32 -21.51 -8.11 -40.47
C ARG A 32 -22.63 -9.10 -40.14
N ALA A 33 -23.67 -8.56 -39.49
CA ALA A 33 -25.06 -8.91 -39.77
C ALA A 33 -25.93 -7.63 -39.94
N ARG A 34 -26.61 -7.55 -41.09
CA ARG A 34 -27.81 -6.75 -41.42
C ARG A 34 -29.02 -7.39 -40.70
N ALA A 35 -30.19 -6.80 -40.45
CA ALA A 35 -30.87 -5.55 -40.79
C ALA A 35 -32.18 -5.47 -39.93
N ALA A 36 -32.97 -4.42 -40.18
CA ALA A 36 -34.33 -4.12 -39.70
C ALA A 36 -34.40 -3.46 -38.31
N GLY A 37 -34.92 -2.26 -38.10
CA GLY A 37 -35.88 -1.49 -38.90
C GLY A 37 -37.17 -1.34 -38.10
N ARG A 38 -37.28 -0.28 -37.28
CA ARG A 38 -38.54 0.45 -37.07
C ARG A 38 -38.35 1.68 -36.20
N THR A 39 -38.56 2.81 -36.86
CA THR A 39 -38.89 4.12 -36.32
C THR A 39 -40.23 4.09 -35.60
N ARG A 40 -40.28 4.57 -34.34
CA ARG A 40 -41.46 5.19 -33.74
C ARG A 40 -41.00 6.36 -32.86
N GLY A 41 -41.54 7.53 -33.17
CA GLY A 41 -41.16 8.82 -32.63
C GLY A 41 -41.58 9.07 -31.17
N PRO A 42 -41.22 10.24 -30.62
CA PRO A 42 -41.41 10.56 -29.22
C PRO A 42 -42.88 10.92 -28.94
N VAL A 43 -43.48 10.27 -27.94
CA VAL A 43 -44.77 10.67 -27.40
C VAL A 43 -44.53 11.85 -26.46
N LEU A 44 -44.90 13.04 -26.93
CA LEU A 44 -44.95 14.28 -26.17
C LEU A 44 -46.11 14.18 -25.17
N PHE A 45 -45.82 14.13 -23.87
CA PHE A 45 -46.81 14.44 -22.84
C PHE A 45 -46.69 15.91 -22.47
N SER A 46 -47.68 16.69 -22.92
CA SER A 46 -47.89 18.09 -22.53
C SER A 46 -48.30 18.17 -21.05
N VAL A 47 -47.60 19.00 -20.29
CA VAL A 47 -48.07 19.52 -19.00
C VAL A 47 -48.34 21.02 -19.19
N PRO A 48 -49.50 21.56 -18.77
CA PRO A 48 -49.86 22.94 -19.04
C PRO A 48 -49.04 23.93 -18.18
N ARG A 49 -48.58 24.99 -18.85
CA ARG A 49 -48.02 26.24 -18.28
C ARG A 49 -49.12 27.05 -17.58
N PRO A 50 -48.84 27.69 -16.43
CA PRO A 50 -49.54 28.90 -16.03
C PRO A 50 -48.80 30.16 -16.53
N SER A 51 -49.57 31.07 -17.09
CA SER A 51 -49.17 32.40 -17.58
C SER A 51 -49.17 33.42 -16.44
N GLY A 52 -48.12 34.25 -16.35
CA GLY A 52 -48.08 35.46 -15.50
C GLY A 52 -46.72 36.16 -15.60
N PRO A 53 -46.64 37.52 -15.63
CA PRO A 53 -45.54 38.22 -16.29
C PRO A 53 -44.48 38.84 -15.34
N GLY A 54 -43.25 38.95 -15.84
CA GLY A 54 -42.33 40.08 -15.60
C GLY A 54 -41.53 40.14 -14.29
N GLY A 55 -40.23 39.82 -14.35
CA GLY A 55 -39.24 40.21 -13.32
C GLY A 55 -37.89 39.46 -13.44
N PRO A 56 -36.72 40.09 -13.21
CA PRO A 56 -35.54 39.90 -14.06
C PRO A 56 -34.53 38.82 -13.61
N GLY A 57 -33.84 38.24 -14.60
CA GLY A 57 -32.41 37.93 -14.53
C GLY A 57 -31.97 36.79 -13.62
N VAL A 58 -32.37 35.55 -13.92
CA VAL A 58 -31.72 34.37 -13.33
C VAL A 58 -30.35 34.19 -13.98
N LEU A 59 -29.29 34.62 -13.28
CA LEU A 59 -27.91 34.22 -13.51
C LEU A 59 -27.86 32.69 -13.64
N GLN A 60 -27.53 32.20 -14.83
CA GLN A 60 -27.22 30.79 -15.04
C GLN A 60 -25.98 30.44 -14.21
N PHE A 61 -26.20 29.85 -13.04
CA PHE A 61 -25.14 29.12 -12.36
C PHE A 61 -24.81 27.89 -13.20
N ALA A 62 -23.64 27.92 -13.82
CA ALA A 62 -23.05 26.76 -14.47
C ALA A 62 -23.10 25.56 -13.51
N ARG A 63 -23.82 24.51 -13.91
CA ARG A 63 -23.86 23.22 -13.23
C ARG A 63 -22.47 22.59 -13.29
N GLY A 64 -21.68 22.90 -12.28
CA GLY A 64 -20.41 22.27 -11.96
C GLY A 64 -20.20 22.31 -10.44
N ALA A 65 -21.25 22.01 -9.67
CA ALA A 65 -21.15 21.92 -8.22
C ALA A 65 -20.28 20.69 -7.87
N VAL A 66 -18.98 20.94 -7.71
CA VAL A 66 -18.06 20.02 -7.06
C VAL A 66 -18.66 19.71 -5.69
N ARG A 67 -18.96 18.44 -5.41
CA ARG A 67 -19.53 18.06 -4.11
C ARG A 67 -18.57 18.55 -3.01
N PRO A 68 -19.05 19.00 -1.83
CA PRO A 68 -18.18 19.53 -0.77
C PRO A 68 -16.98 18.62 -0.43
N ARG A 69 -17.19 17.30 -0.52
CA ARG A 69 -16.17 16.27 -0.33
C ARG A 69 -15.06 16.28 -1.40
N ASP A 70 -15.40 16.60 -2.63
CA ASP A 70 -14.45 16.67 -3.75
C ASP A 70 -13.67 17.99 -3.71
N ALA A 71 -14.28 19.06 -3.18
CA ALA A 71 -13.60 20.33 -2.92
C ALA A 71 -12.50 20.17 -1.85
N SER A 72 -12.76 19.46 -0.75
CA SER A 72 -11.77 19.22 0.32
C SER A 72 -10.61 18.32 -0.13
N LYS A 73 -10.88 17.25 -0.90
CA LYS A 73 -9.82 16.41 -1.49
C LYS A 73 -8.92 17.19 -2.42
N ASN A 74 -9.50 18.02 -3.30
CA ASN A 74 -8.75 18.88 -4.22
C ASN A 74 -7.92 19.91 -3.45
N ALA A 75 -8.44 20.46 -2.36
CA ALA A 75 -7.71 21.39 -1.50
C ALA A 75 -6.50 20.74 -0.81
N ARG A 76 -6.62 19.49 -0.31
CA ARG A 76 -5.49 18.76 0.28
C ARG A 76 -4.38 18.44 -0.73
N VAL A 77 -4.77 18.05 -1.95
CA VAL A 77 -3.83 17.83 -3.05
C VAL A 77 -3.13 19.14 -3.41
N ALA A 78 -3.88 20.25 -3.45
CA ALA A 78 -3.33 21.58 -3.71
C ALA A 78 -2.33 22.04 -2.63
N VAL A 79 -2.59 21.76 -1.35
CA VAL A 79 -1.63 22.04 -0.25
C VAL A 79 -0.35 21.22 -0.42
N ARG A 80 -0.46 19.92 -0.68
CA ARG A 80 0.71 19.05 -0.87
C ARG A 80 1.58 19.53 -2.03
N LYS A 81 0.94 19.91 -3.14
CA LYS A 81 1.63 20.49 -4.30
C LYS A 81 2.28 21.84 -3.97
N GLY A 82 1.62 22.69 -3.18
CA GLY A 82 2.18 23.95 -2.68
C GLY A 82 3.46 23.72 -1.86
N LEU A 83 3.42 22.78 -0.91
CA LEU A 83 4.57 22.41 -0.08
C LEU A 83 5.73 21.82 -0.90
N GLU A 84 5.46 20.93 -1.85
CA GLU A 84 6.51 20.37 -2.72
C GLU A 84 7.20 21.48 -3.54
N ILE A 85 6.44 22.45 -4.03
CA ILE A 85 6.98 23.60 -4.76
C ILE A 85 7.85 24.47 -3.86
N GLU A 86 7.42 24.74 -2.63
CA GLU A 86 8.22 25.49 -1.64
C GLU A 86 9.52 24.76 -1.30
N GLN A 87 9.46 23.45 -1.10
CA GLN A 87 10.63 22.62 -0.85
C GLN A 87 11.63 22.66 -2.02
N ARG A 88 11.15 22.44 -3.27
CA ARG A 88 12.00 22.52 -4.46
C ARG A 88 12.67 23.88 -4.61
N ARG A 89 11.93 24.97 -4.34
CA ARG A 89 12.48 26.33 -4.35
C ARG A 89 13.56 26.53 -3.29
N ALA A 90 13.36 25.99 -2.09
CA ALA A 90 14.36 26.04 -1.01
C ALA A 90 15.63 25.25 -1.36
N GLU A 91 15.49 24.13 -2.09
CA GLU A 91 16.58 23.31 -2.60
C GLU A 91 17.23 23.87 -3.89
N GLY A 92 16.75 25.01 -4.42
CA GLY A 92 17.24 25.62 -5.66
C GLY A 92 16.87 24.84 -6.94
N LEU A 93 15.94 23.90 -6.85
CA LEU A 93 15.50 23.07 -7.97
C LEU A 93 14.42 23.79 -8.81
N PRO A 94 14.37 23.53 -10.14
CA PRO A 94 13.36 24.12 -11.00
C PRO A 94 11.95 23.60 -10.67
N VAL A 95 10.96 24.50 -10.77
CA VAL A 95 9.54 24.20 -10.60
C VAL A 95 8.87 24.17 -11.98
N GLU A 96 8.46 22.98 -12.42
CA GLU A 96 7.87 22.79 -13.75
C GLU A 96 6.47 23.42 -13.91
N SER A 97 5.61 23.33 -12.89
CA SER A 97 4.26 23.92 -12.93
C SER A 97 3.66 24.17 -11.54
N SER A 98 3.18 25.40 -11.32
CA SER A 98 2.42 25.79 -10.12
C SER A 98 0.91 25.62 -10.25
N ALA A 99 0.40 25.20 -11.41
CA ALA A 99 -1.03 25.07 -11.65
C ALA A 99 -1.67 24.08 -10.66
N GLY A 100 -2.74 24.49 -9.98
CA GLY A 100 -3.43 23.67 -8.97
C GLY A 100 -2.73 23.58 -7.61
N ALA A 101 -1.63 24.31 -7.39
CA ALA A 101 -1.02 24.46 -6.08
C ALA A 101 -1.76 25.52 -5.24
N MET A 102 -1.92 25.25 -3.94
CA MET A 102 -2.47 26.24 -3.01
C MET A 102 -1.36 27.20 -2.59
N THR A 103 -1.66 28.50 -2.56
CA THR A 103 -0.73 29.49 -2.04
C THR A 103 -0.65 29.38 -0.52
N ARG A 104 0.53 29.71 0.04
CA ARG A 104 0.74 29.78 1.50
C ARG A 104 -0.31 30.63 2.20
N LYS A 105 -0.56 31.84 1.68
CA LYS A 105 -1.58 32.76 2.22
C LYS A 105 -2.97 32.14 2.27
N ARG A 106 -3.37 31.38 1.23
CA ARG A 106 -4.69 30.72 1.20
C ARG A 106 -4.75 29.57 2.19
N ARG A 107 -3.65 28.84 2.38
CA ARG A 107 -3.55 27.78 3.40
C ARG A 107 -3.68 28.35 4.81
N GLU A 108 -2.93 29.40 5.13
CA GLU A 108 -2.98 30.10 6.44
C GLU A 108 -4.41 30.59 6.74
N GLN A 109 -5.11 31.15 5.74
CA GLN A 109 -6.52 31.52 5.90
C GLN A 109 -7.44 30.34 6.24
N LEU A 110 -7.21 29.16 5.67
CA LEU A 110 -7.99 27.97 5.97
C LEU A 110 -7.66 27.41 7.36
N GLU A 111 -6.39 27.48 7.78
CA GLU A 111 -5.96 27.09 9.13
C GLU A 111 -6.59 27.99 10.21
N VAL A 112 -6.79 29.28 9.94
CA VAL A 112 -7.51 30.19 10.84
C VAL A 112 -8.98 29.79 11.00
N ILE A 113 -9.62 29.33 9.92
CA ILE A 113 -11.04 28.95 9.94
C ILE A 113 -11.24 27.62 10.66
N ASP A 114 -10.41 26.64 10.37
CA ASP A 114 -10.47 25.31 10.98
C ASP A 114 -9.06 24.73 11.03
N PRO A 115 -8.35 24.78 12.17
CA PRO A 115 -7.00 24.22 12.30
C PRO A 115 -6.89 22.73 11.91
N SER A 116 -8.01 22.01 11.90
CA SER A 116 -8.10 20.58 11.58
C SER A 116 -8.53 20.28 10.12
N TRP A 117 -8.64 21.29 9.25
CA TRP A 117 -9.18 21.16 7.89
C TRP A 117 -8.34 20.24 6.97
N CYS A 118 -7.01 20.24 7.17
CA CYS A 118 -6.03 19.44 6.43
C CYS A 118 -5.20 18.56 7.38
N PRO A 119 -5.82 17.57 8.05
CA PRO A 119 -5.10 16.69 8.95
C PRO A 119 -4.17 15.78 8.15
N ASN A 120 -3.09 15.35 8.78
CA ASN A 120 -2.04 14.54 8.16
C ASN A 120 -2.44 13.08 7.89
N TRP A 121 -3.59 12.62 8.39
CA TRP A 121 -4.05 11.25 8.22
C TRP A 121 -4.78 11.00 6.88
N PRO A 122 -4.83 9.72 6.41
CA PRO A 122 -5.46 9.38 5.14
C PRO A 122 -6.96 9.71 5.05
N VAL A 123 -7.43 10.11 3.86
CA VAL A 123 -8.86 10.34 3.59
C VAL A 123 -9.70 9.06 3.81
N THR A 124 -9.11 7.89 3.58
CA THR A 124 -9.73 6.60 3.86
C THR A 124 -10.01 6.42 5.34
N TRP A 125 -9.09 6.83 6.21
CA TRP A 125 -9.26 6.82 7.67
C TRP A 125 -10.44 7.71 8.08
N GLN A 126 -10.45 8.98 7.62
CA GLN A 126 -11.53 9.93 7.94
C GLN A 126 -12.90 9.43 7.45
N ARG A 127 -12.94 8.80 6.27
CA ARG A 127 -14.18 8.21 5.75
C ARG A 127 -14.69 7.08 6.66
N CYS A 128 -13.82 6.16 7.05
CA CYS A 128 -14.23 5.01 7.86
C CYS A 128 -14.65 5.47 9.26
N PHE A 129 -13.90 6.39 9.88
CA PHE A 129 -14.29 7.03 11.14
C PHE A 129 -15.70 7.60 11.08
N HIS A 130 -16.00 8.41 10.05
CA HIS A 130 -17.33 9.00 9.89
C HIS A 130 -18.42 7.95 9.66
N LEU A 131 -18.13 6.89 8.90
CA LEU A 131 -19.10 5.81 8.64
C LEU A 131 -19.37 4.98 9.90
N VAL A 132 -18.36 4.75 10.75
CA VAL A 132 -18.56 4.10 12.06
C VAL A 132 -19.34 5.01 12.99
N HIS A 133 -19.02 6.30 13.05
CA HIS A 133 -19.78 7.27 13.83
C HIS A 133 -21.27 7.27 13.46
N GLN A 134 -21.58 7.39 12.16
CA GLN A 134 -22.96 7.33 11.67
C GLN A 134 -23.64 5.99 11.97
N HIS A 135 -22.87 4.90 12.01
CA HIS A 135 -23.40 3.58 12.34
C HIS A 135 -23.80 3.50 13.82
N LEU A 136 -22.98 4.06 14.72
CA LEU A 136 -23.26 4.16 16.15
C LEU A 136 -24.41 5.15 16.43
N ASP A 137 -24.47 6.30 15.74
CA ASP A 137 -25.57 7.27 15.85
C ASP A 137 -26.92 6.64 15.46
N ALA A 138 -26.91 5.64 14.58
CA ALA A 138 -28.09 4.86 14.21
C ALA A 138 -28.47 3.78 15.25
N GLY A 139 -27.83 3.78 16.43
CA GLY A 139 -28.07 2.84 17.53
C GLY A 139 -27.53 1.44 17.27
N GLN A 140 -26.61 1.27 16.32
CA GLN A 140 -25.99 -0.02 16.03
C GLN A 140 -24.77 -0.25 16.91
N THR A 141 -24.41 -1.51 17.14
CA THR A 141 -23.22 -1.87 17.92
C THR A 141 -21.93 -1.62 17.12
N LEU A 142 -20.82 -1.43 17.81
CA LEU A 142 -19.50 -1.28 17.16
C LEU A 142 -19.15 -2.58 16.41
N PRO A 143 -19.00 -2.54 15.07
CA PRO A 143 -18.67 -3.73 14.30
C PRO A 143 -17.22 -4.10 14.56
N THR A 144 -16.99 -5.30 15.07
CA THR A 144 -15.66 -5.84 15.34
C THR A 144 -15.32 -7.01 14.43
N VAL A 145 -16.30 -7.54 13.71
CA VAL A 145 -16.13 -8.69 12.81
C VAL A 145 -16.07 -8.21 11.36
N VAL A 146 -15.12 -8.76 10.60
CA VAL A 146 -14.96 -8.48 9.17
C VAL A 146 -16.25 -8.86 8.42
N GLY A 147 -16.79 -7.94 7.62
CA GLY A 147 -18.00 -8.16 6.82
C GLY A 147 -19.33 -7.96 7.56
N GLU A 148 -19.31 -7.74 8.88
CA GLU A 148 -20.50 -7.49 9.71
C GLU A 148 -21.24 -6.22 9.28
N ALA A 149 -20.49 -5.15 8.98
CA ALA A 149 -21.04 -3.89 8.51
C ALA A 149 -20.22 -3.37 7.32
N VAL A 150 -20.81 -3.45 6.13
CA VAL A 150 -20.24 -2.87 4.91
C VAL A 150 -21.07 -1.66 4.48
N ARG A 151 -20.50 -0.46 4.53
CA ARG A 151 -21.17 0.78 4.12
C ARG A 151 -20.38 1.51 3.05
N GLN A 152 -21.06 1.84 1.95
CA GLN A 152 -20.49 2.54 0.79
C GLN A 152 -19.16 1.92 0.26
N GLY A 153 -19.05 0.59 0.30
CA GLY A 153 -17.87 -0.16 -0.14
C GLY A 153 -16.71 -0.19 0.86
N GLY A 154 -16.88 0.34 2.07
CA GLY A 154 -15.95 0.18 3.20
C GLY A 154 -16.47 -0.86 4.19
N ASP A 155 -15.63 -1.82 4.54
CA ASP A 155 -15.89 -2.79 5.61
C ASP A 155 -15.47 -2.18 6.96
N LEU A 156 -16.46 -1.86 7.78
CA LEU A 156 -16.27 -1.16 9.05
C LEU A 156 -15.64 -2.07 10.09
N GLY A 157 -16.04 -3.34 10.15
CA GLY A 157 -15.45 -4.30 11.09
C GLY A 157 -13.98 -4.56 10.78
N ARG A 158 -13.63 -4.67 9.49
CA ARG A 158 -12.22 -4.71 9.07
C ARG A 158 -11.48 -3.45 9.49
N TRP A 159 -12.08 -2.27 9.34
CA TRP A 159 -11.42 -1.02 9.72
C TRP A 159 -11.24 -0.91 11.24
N VAL A 160 -12.26 -1.18 12.04
CA VAL A 160 -12.18 -1.20 13.52
C VAL A 160 -11.09 -2.18 13.95
N THR A 161 -11.07 -3.39 13.39
CA THR A 161 -10.02 -4.37 13.64
C THR A 161 -8.63 -3.79 13.32
N SER A 162 -8.46 -3.11 12.18
CA SER A 162 -7.17 -2.50 11.83
C SER A 162 -6.74 -1.39 12.78
N VAL A 163 -7.68 -0.58 13.27
CA VAL A 163 -7.44 0.49 14.25
C VAL A 163 -7.01 -0.11 15.60
N ARG A 164 -7.69 -1.15 16.08
CA ARG A 164 -7.34 -1.83 17.34
C ARG A 164 -5.94 -2.44 17.30
N HIS A 165 -5.58 -3.09 16.19
CA HIS A 165 -4.27 -3.73 16.01
C HIS A 165 -3.13 -2.75 15.76
N GLY A 166 -3.41 -1.63 15.07
CA GLY A 166 -2.44 -0.60 14.72
C GLY A 166 -2.45 0.60 15.66
N TRP A 167 -2.92 0.43 16.90
CA TRP A 167 -3.15 1.55 17.84
C TRP A 167 -1.90 2.42 18.04
N ASP A 168 -0.73 1.80 18.15
CA ASP A 168 0.56 2.47 18.37
C ASP A 168 1.04 3.28 17.15
N GLN A 169 0.42 3.10 15.98
CA GLN A 169 0.71 3.86 14.75
C GLN A 169 -0.23 5.07 14.56
N LEU A 170 -1.25 5.20 15.41
CA LEU A 170 -2.19 6.32 15.38
C LEU A 170 -1.58 7.53 16.10
N THR A 171 -1.91 8.73 15.64
CA THR A 171 -1.55 9.95 16.38
C THR A 171 -2.35 10.01 17.70
N PRO A 172 -1.88 10.76 18.73
CA PRO A 172 -2.62 10.90 19.99
C PRO A 172 -4.06 11.39 19.80
N VAL A 173 -4.28 12.28 18.82
CA VAL A 173 -5.63 12.78 18.49
C VAL A 173 -6.49 11.69 17.85
N GLN A 174 -5.92 10.82 17.02
CA GLN A 174 -6.65 9.67 16.46
C GLN A 174 -7.02 8.65 17.54
N GLN A 175 -6.12 8.37 18.48
CA GLN A 175 -6.41 7.50 19.62
C GLN A 175 -7.55 8.06 20.46
N TRP A 176 -7.46 9.34 20.83
CA TRP A 176 -8.50 10.03 21.59
C TRP A 176 -9.85 10.00 20.87
N MET A 177 -9.91 10.30 19.57
CA MET A 177 -11.15 10.25 18.80
C MET A 177 -11.73 8.84 18.74
N CYS A 178 -10.90 7.82 18.52
CA CYS A 178 -11.34 6.43 18.47
C CYS A 178 -11.88 5.94 19.81
N GLU A 179 -11.22 6.29 20.90
CA GLU A 179 -11.62 5.92 22.25
C GLU A 179 -12.86 6.68 22.70
N GLN A 180 -12.82 8.01 22.66
CA GLN A 180 -13.84 8.87 23.29
C GLN A 180 -15.11 8.99 22.43
N ILE A 181 -14.99 8.96 21.11
CA ILE A 181 -16.14 9.17 20.22
C ILE A 181 -16.71 7.83 19.75
N LEU A 182 -15.87 6.85 19.45
CA LEU A 182 -16.30 5.56 18.89
C LEU A 182 -16.28 4.40 19.89
N GLY A 183 -15.72 4.58 21.09
CA GLY A 183 -15.59 3.50 22.07
C GLY A 183 -14.65 2.37 21.66
N ILE A 184 -13.68 2.65 20.76
CA ILE A 184 -12.70 1.65 20.29
C ILE A 184 -11.54 1.62 21.29
N THR A 185 -11.24 0.43 21.82
CA THR A 185 -10.08 0.19 22.69
C THR A 185 -8.95 -0.53 21.95
N PRO A 186 -7.67 -0.31 22.32
CA PRO A 186 -6.55 -1.04 21.73
C PRO A 186 -6.71 -2.56 21.86
N ALA A 187 -6.23 -3.31 20.87
CA ALA A 187 -6.16 -4.77 20.98
C ALA A 187 -5.13 -5.16 22.04
N THR A 188 -5.49 -6.12 22.89
CA THR A 188 -4.55 -6.75 23.83
C THR A 188 -3.54 -7.62 23.07
N GLU A 189 -2.38 -7.90 23.68
CA GLU A 189 -1.34 -8.73 23.04
C GLU A 189 -1.84 -10.12 22.62
N ALA A 190 -2.81 -10.68 23.34
CA ALA A 190 -3.42 -11.97 22.99
C ALA A 190 -4.34 -11.90 21.75
N GLU A 191 -4.96 -10.74 21.50
CA GLU A 191 -5.81 -10.50 20.33
C GLU A 191 -4.98 -10.16 19.08
N LYS A 192 -3.78 -9.59 19.26
CA LYS A 192 -2.91 -9.24 18.14
C LYS A 192 -2.46 -10.50 17.39
N PRO A 193 -2.53 -10.52 16.05
CA PRO A 193 -2.05 -11.67 15.28
C PRO A 193 -0.56 -11.85 15.55
N LYS A 194 -0.14 -13.11 15.74
CA LYS A 194 1.27 -13.45 15.97
C LYS A 194 2.14 -12.75 14.92
N ALA A 195 3.19 -12.08 15.39
CA ALA A 195 4.12 -11.37 14.53
C ALA A 195 4.58 -12.30 13.38
N ARG A 196 4.51 -11.80 12.14
CA ARG A 196 4.96 -12.56 10.98
C ARG A 196 6.44 -12.82 11.13
N THR A 197 6.83 -14.09 11.12
CA THR A 197 8.24 -14.51 11.08
C THR A 197 8.95 -13.79 9.94
N SER A 198 10.03 -13.07 10.26
CA SER A 198 10.74 -12.24 9.27
C SER A 198 11.40 -13.12 8.22
N GLN A 199 11.79 -12.54 7.07
CA GLN A 199 12.55 -13.29 6.08
C GLN A 199 13.93 -13.72 6.61
N ALA A 200 14.51 -12.95 7.54
CA ALA A 200 15.74 -13.30 8.21
C ALA A 200 15.54 -14.51 9.14
N ASP A 201 14.47 -14.53 9.93
CA ASP A 201 14.15 -15.65 10.82
C ASP A 201 13.87 -16.93 10.02
N LYS A 202 13.10 -16.82 8.92
CA LYS A 202 12.86 -17.95 8.01
C LYS A 202 14.16 -18.48 7.42
N TRP A 203 15.06 -17.60 7.03
CA TRP A 203 16.39 -17.99 6.56
C TRP A 203 17.16 -18.72 7.66
N ALA A 204 17.22 -18.16 8.88
CA ALA A 204 17.92 -18.74 10.00
C ALA A 204 17.38 -20.14 10.36
N MET A 205 16.07 -20.31 10.43
CA MET A 205 15.41 -21.60 10.68
C MET A 205 15.79 -22.64 9.61
N HIS A 206 15.72 -22.29 8.33
CA HIS A 206 16.08 -23.21 7.26
C HIS A 206 17.58 -23.48 7.18
N TYR A 207 18.42 -22.51 7.52
CA TYR A 207 19.87 -22.68 7.59
C TYR A 207 20.28 -23.58 8.76
N ALA A 208 19.63 -23.45 9.92
CA ALA A 208 19.79 -24.39 11.03
C ALA A 208 19.41 -25.82 10.64
N ALA A 209 18.31 -25.99 9.90
CA ALA A 209 17.95 -27.31 9.34
C ALA A 209 18.97 -27.84 8.33
N ALA A 210 19.55 -26.98 7.49
CA ALA A 210 20.62 -27.37 6.58
C ALA A 210 21.88 -27.81 7.34
N GLN A 211 22.25 -27.10 8.41
CA GLN A 211 23.36 -27.50 9.30
C GLN A 211 23.09 -28.83 10.00
N HIS A 212 21.88 -29.03 10.52
CA HIS A 212 21.49 -30.28 11.17
C HIS A 212 21.55 -31.47 10.20
N PHE A 213 21.03 -31.31 8.97
CA PHE A 213 21.15 -32.33 7.93
C PHE A 213 22.61 -32.60 7.54
N TYR A 214 23.40 -31.54 7.38
CA TYR A 214 24.83 -31.66 7.05
C TYR A 214 25.62 -32.36 8.16
N ALA A 215 25.35 -32.08 9.43
CA ALA A 215 26.01 -32.74 10.55
C ALA A 215 25.73 -34.26 10.59
N ARG A 216 24.55 -34.69 10.15
CA ARG A 216 24.17 -36.10 10.09
C ARG A 216 24.72 -36.82 8.85
N GLU A 217 24.57 -36.20 7.67
CA GLU A 217 24.82 -36.86 6.39
C GLU A 217 26.18 -36.48 5.77
N GLY A 218 26.84 -35.44 6.27
CA GLY A 218 28.11 -34.91 5.74
C GLY A 218 27.99 -34.21 4.38
N HIS A 219 26.79 -34.08 3.84
CA HIS A 219 26.52 -33.43 2.56
C HIS A 219 25.17 -32.71 2.54
N LEU A 220 24.97 -31.81 1.58
CA LEU A 220 23.69 -31.10 1.40
C LEU A 220 22.91 -31.53 0.14
N THR A 221 23.05 -32.80 -0.25
CA THR A 221 22.25 -33.40 -1.32
C THR A 221 20.89 -33.85 -0.78
N VAL A 222 20.02 -32.88 -0.52
CA VAL A 222 18.71 -33.13 0.12
C VAL A 222 17.67 -33.55 -0.93
N PRO A 223 16.98 -34.70 -0.78
CA PRO A 223 15.87 -35.08 -1.66
C PRO A 223 14.75 -34.00 -1.65
N ARG A 224 14.16 -33.67 -2.81
CA ARG A 224 13.22 -32.54 -2.93
C ARG A 224 12.01 -32.61 -1.96
N LYS A 225 11.52 -33.81 -1.62
CA LYS A 225 10.38 -34.01 -0.71
C LYS A 225 10.80 -34.12 0.77
N HIS A 226 12.09 -34.05 1.07
CA HIS A 226 12.62 -34.20 2.42
C HIS A 226 12.14 -33.09 3.34
N ILE A 227 11.71 -33.50 4.53
CA ILE A 227 11.32 -32.63 5.63
C ILE A 227 12.33 -32.88 6.74
N GLU A 228 12.98 -31.81 7.18
CA GLU A 228 13.90 -31.84 8.31
C GLU A 228 13.19 -31.27 9.52
N THR A 229 13.17 -32.03 10.60
CA THR A 229 12.63 -31.57 11.88
C THR A 229 13.79 -31.06 12.73
N ILE A 230 13.74 -29.78 13.08
CA ILE A 230 14.71 -29.19 14.01
C ILE A 230 14.04 -28.88 15.35
N PRO A 231 14.69 -29.22 16.46
CA PRO A 231 14.20 -28.85 17.78
C PRO A 231 14.44 -27.34 17.91
N THR A 232 13.38 -26.54 17.96
CA THR A 232 13.46 -25.08 18.16
C THR A 232 13.19 -24.78 19.63
N GLY A 233 14.24 -24.43 20.37
CA GLY A 233 14.18 -24.06 21.79
C GLY A 233 14.87 -22.72 21.99
N GLY A 234 14.15 -21.77 22.59
CA GLY A 234 14.49 -20.35 22.57
C GLY A 234 15.56 -19.95 23.58
N ASP A 235 16.47 -19.09 23.15
CA ASP A 235 17.42 -18.37 24.01
C ASP A 235 16.74 -17.30 24.91
N GLY A 236 15.45 -17.47 25.25
CA GLY A 236 14.67 -16.50 26.03
C GLY A 236 13.34 -17.05 26.56
N ASP A 237 13.19 -16.95 27.88
CA ASP A 237 12.00 -17.11 28.73
C ASP A 237 10.93 -18.12 28.27
N GLY A 238 11.08 -19.37 28.73
CA GLY A 238 9.95 -20.29 28.94
C GLY A 238 9.27 -20.86 27.70
N GLN A 239 9.80 -20.66 26.49
CA GLN A 239 9.25 -21.28 25.28
C GLN A 239 9.63 -22.77 25.24
N ALA A 240 8.64 -23.64 25.43
CA ALA A 240 8.80 -25.09 25.30
C ALA A 240 9.46 -25.46 23.96
N GLN A 241 10.41 -26.39 24.02
CA GLN A 241 11.06 -26.98 22.84
C GLN A 241 9.98 -27.40 21.84
N GLN A 242 9.94 -26.76 20.69
CA GLN A 242 8.97 -27.07 19.65
C GLN A 242 9.68 -27.62 18.43
N ASP A 243 9.33 -28.83 18.06
CA ASP A 243 9.85 -29.47 16.86
C ASP A 243 9.21 -28.83 15.62
N VAL A 244 10.04 -28.19 14.79
CA VAL A 244 9.58 -27.52 13.58
C VAL A 244 9.95 -28.37 12.37
N ALA A 245 8.94 -28.92 11.71
CA ALA A 245 9.08 -29.65 10.45
C ALA A 245 9.23 -28.69 9.26
N LEU A 246 10.44 -28.61 8.69
CA LEU A 246 10.77 -27.72 7.58
C LEU A 246 10.97 -28.51 6.28
N LYS A 247 10.34 -28.06 5.18
CA LYS A 247 10.51 -28.65 3.84
C LYS A 247 11.89 -28.32 3.25
N LEU A 248 12.95 -28.85 3.86
CA LEU A 248 14.34 -28.53 3.55
C LEU A 248 14.69 -28.81 2.10
N GLY A 249 14.24 -29.95 1.54
CA GLY A 249 14.55 -30.31 0.15
C GLY A 249 14.05 -29.30 -0.88
N MET A 250 12.82 -28.80 -0.69
CA MET A 250 12.26 -27.77 -1.55
C MET A 250 12.98 -26.42 -1.39
N TRP A 251 13.37 -26.09 -0.16
CA TRP A 251 14.07 -24.85 0.13
C TRP A 251 15.47 -24.84 -0.49
N ILE A 252 16.26 -25.91 -0.34
CA ILE A 252 17.60 -26.07 -0.94
C ILE A 252 17.55 -25.98 -2.46
N ASP A 253 16.60 -26.67 -3.11
CA ASP A 253 16.40 -26.60 -4.56
C ASP A 253 16.07 -25.18 -5.02
N ASN A 254 15.23 -24.44 -4.27
CA ASN A 254 14.95 -23.04 -4.56
C ASN A 254 16.17 -22.13 -4.36
N GLN A 255 16.99 -22.35 -3.32
CA GLN A 255 18.23 -21.59 -3.13
C GLN A 255 19.20 -21.84 -4.28
N ARG A 256 19.35 -23.09 -4.74
CA ARG A 256 20.19 -23.43 -5.90
C ARG A 256 19.77 -22.66 -7.14
N ARG A 257 18.48 -22.72 -7.49
CA ARG A 257 17.92 -22.04 -8.66
C ARG A 257 18.05 -20.52 -8.62
N ARG A 258 18.05 -19.94 -7.42
CA ARG A 258 18.17 -18.50 -7.21
C ARG A 258 19.59 -18.05 -6.86
N GLY A 259 20.59 -18.94 -6.91
CA GLY A 259 21.94 -18.67 -6.42
C GLY A 259 22.55 -17.37 -6.95
N ALA A 260 22.35 -17.07 -8.24
CA ALA A 260 22.84 -15.83 -8.86
C ALA A 260 22.20 -14.53 -8.32
N ALA A 261 21.06 -14.62 -7.65
CA ALA A 261 20.35 -13.50 -7.03
C ALA A 261 20.41 -13.53 -5.49
N LEU A 262 21.15 -14.47 -4.89
CA LEU A 262 21.36 -14.52 -3.44
C LEU A 262 22.45 -13.51 -3.04
N ALA A 263 22.33 -13.00 -1.81
CA ALA A 263 23.38 -12.21 -1.20
C ALA A 263 24.67 -13.05 -1.05
N PRO A 264 25.86 -12.48 -1.28
CA PRO A 264 27.13 -13.22 -1.21
C PRO A 264 27.33 -13.97 0.10
N GLU A 265 26.94 -13.38 1.24
CA GLU A 265 27.07 -13.98 2.56
C GLU A 265 26.22 -15.25 2.69
N ARG A 266 25.04 -15.27 2.06
CA ARG A 266 24.14 -16.43 2.05
C ARG A 266 24.67 -17.56 1.18
N VAL A 267 25.32 -17.21 0.06
CA VAL A 267 26.01 -18.18 -0.80
C VAL A 267 27.16 -18.82 -0.03
N GLU A 268 27.94 -18.02 0.69
CA GLU A 268 29.05 -18.52 1.52
C GLU A 268 28.55 -19.43 2.65
N GLN A 269 27.52 -19.02 3.39
CA GLN A 269 26.89 -19.81 4.45
C GLN A 269 26.49 -21.20 3.96
N LEU A 270 25.79 -21.27 2.83
CA LEU A 270 25.36 -22.55 2.24
C LEU A 270 26.52 -23.37 1.69
N SER A 271 27.53 -22.72 1.11
CA SER A 271 28.72 -23.42 0.60
C SER A 271 29.51 -24.09 1.73
N ARG A 272 29.61 -23.44 2.92
CA ARG A 272 30.24 -24.03 4.11
C ARG A 272 29.56 -25.30 4.62
N VAL A 273 28.24 -25.42 4.41
CA VAL A 273 27.47 -26.62 4.79
C VAL A 273 27.30 -27.59 3.62
N GLY A 274 28.18 -27.54 2.62
CA GLY A 274 28.25 -28.53 1.54
C GLY A 274 27.27 -28.32 0.39
N MET A 275 26.72 -27.11 0.21
CA MET A 275 25.88 -26.78 -0.94
C MET A 275 26.66 -26.85 -2.25
N ARG A 276 26.12 -27.60 -3.22
CA ARG A 276 26.59 -27.61 -4.61
C ARG A 276 25.70 -26.72 -5.46
N TRP A 277 26.30 -25.81 -6.21
CA TRP A 277 25.59 -24.83 -7.03
C TRP A 277 25.36 -25.25 -8.49
N ALA A 278 25.97 -26.37 -8.90
CA ALA A 278 25.78 -27.03 -10.19
C ALA A 278 24.60 -28.02 -10.17
#